data_AF-A0A5N7ZAK0-F1
#
_entry.id   AF-A0A5N7ZAK0-F1
#
_cell.length_a   1.000
_cell.length_b   1.000
_cell.length_c   1.000
_cell.angle_alpha   90.00
_cell.angle_beta   90.00
_cell.angle_gamma   90.00
#
_symmetry.space_group_name_H-M   'P 1'
#
loop_
_entity.id
_entity.type
_entity.pdbx_description
1 polymer ?
#
loop_
_entity_poly.entity_id
_entity_poly.type
_entity_poly.pdbx_seq_one_letter_code
_entity_poly.pdbx_strand_id
1 'polypeptide(L)'
;RVADKVAEFGGSWTFIISFMFFLVAWIALNVFMLANKGFDPYPFILLNLILSCIAALQAPVIMMSQNRQEEKDRERSKNDYMINLKSELEIRMLHEKIDHLILHQEQSMLEIQKIQIDMMNDIIHKMENKK
;
A
#
# COMPACT_ATOMS: atom_id res chain seq x y z
N ARG A 1 -4.93 -5.08 -20.01
CA ARG A 1 -6.23 -4.57 -20.53
C ARG A 1 -7.27 -5.66 -20.72
N VAL A 2 -7.06 -6.67 -21.57
CA VAL A 2 -8.02 -7.80 -21.66
C VAL A 2 -7.90 -8.71 -20.43
N ALA A 3 -6.67 -8.99 -19.98
CA ALA A 3 -6.41 -9.77 -18.76
C ALA A 3 -7.09 -9.18 -17.51
N ASP A 4 -6.99 -7.86 -17.31
CA ASP A 4 -7.63 -7.18 -16.17
C ASP A 4 -9.15 -7.36 -16.16
N LYS A 5 -9.81 -7.26 -17.33
CA LYS A 5 -11.25 -7.52 -17.46
C LYS A 5 -11.62 -8.98 -17.18
N VAL A 6 -10.74 -9.92 -17.57
CA VAL A 6 -10.93 -11.34 -17.29
C VAL A 6 -10.74 -11.63 -15.80
N ALA A 7 -9.80 -10.96 -15.13
CA ALA A 7 -9.57 -11.08 -13.70
C ALA A 7 -10.73 -10.47 -12.88
N GLU A 8 -11.27 -9.34 -13.33
CA GLU A 8 -12.44 -8.71 -12.73
C GLU A 8 -13.69 -9.59 -12.89
N PHE A 9 -13.89 -10.17 -14.07
CA PHE A 9 -15.00 -11.09 -14.33
C PHE A 9 -14.83 -12.42 -13.57
N GLY A 10 -13.65 -13.04 -13.62
CA GLY A 10 -13.36 -14.31 -12.96
C GLY A 10 -13.36 -14.23 -11.43
N GLY A 11 -13.06 -13.05 -10.88
CA GLY A 11 -13.17 -12.74 -9.46
C GLY A 11 -14.55 -12.21 -9.03
N SER A 12 -15.59 -12.34 -9.86
CA SER A 12 -16.93 -11.83 -9.54
C SER A 12 -17.85 -12.90 -8.95
N TRP A 13 -18.74 -12.48 -8.03
CA TRP A 13 -19.81 -13.34 -7.52
C TRP A 13 -20.78 -13.77 -8.62
N THR A 14 -21.01 -12.91 -9.62
CA THR A 14 -21.86 -13.23 -10.78
C THR A 14 -21.31 -14.40 -11.60
N PHE A 15 -19.99 -14.47 -11.77
CA PHE A 15 -19.34 -15.59 -12.47
C PHE A 15 -19.52 -16.91 -11.70
N ILE A 16 -19.29 -16.90 -10.38
CA ILE A 16 -19.43 -18.09 -9.55
C ILE A 16 -20.87 -18.61 -9.55
N ILE A 17 -21.86 -17.72 -9.43
CA ILE A 17 -23.27 -18.11 -9.45
C ILE A 17 -23.66 -18.69 -10.81
N SER A 18 -23.25 -18.05 -11.91
CA SER A 18 -23.52 -18.56 -13.26
C SER A 18 -22.84 -19.90 -13.50
N PHE A 19 -21.61 -20.08 -13.02
CA PHE A 19 -20.85 -21.32 -13.13
C PHE A 19 -21.49 -22.45 -12.32
N MET A 20 -21.94 -22.15 -11.09
CA MET A 20 -22.70 -23.10 -10.26
C MET A 20 -24.01 -23.51 -10.90
N PHE A 21 -24.74 -22.56 -11.50
CA PHE A 21 -25.98 -22.88 -12.23
C PHE A 21 -25.71 -23.82 -13.41
N PHE A 22 -24.68 -23.52 -14.21
CA PHE A 22 -24.26 -24.38 -15.32
C PHE A 22 -23.88 -25.79 -14.84
N LEU A 23 -23.14 -25.90 -13.73
CA LEU A 23 -22.76 -27.18 -13.14
C LEU A 23 -23.97 -28.00 -12.67
N VAL A 24 -24.91 -27.37 -11.97
CA VAL A 24 -26.12 -28.05 -11.50
C VAL A 24 -26.95 -28.56 -12.68
N ALA A 25 -27.10 -27.74 -13.74
CA ALA A 25 -27.78 -28.15 -14.96
C ALA A 25 -27.07 -29.33 -15.64
N TRP A 26 -25.74 -29.31 -15.68
CA TRP A 26 -24.93 -30.39 -16.25
C TRP A 26 -25.05 -31.70 -15.46
N ILE A 27 -25.00 -31.62 -14.13
CA ILE A 27 -25.22 -32.76 -13.24
C ILE A 27 -26.61 -33.34 -13.46
N ALA A 28 -27.65 -32.51 -13.52
CA ALA A 28 -29.03 -32.95 -13.74
C ALA A 28 -29.19 -33.70 -15.08
N LEU A 29 -28.60 -33.18 -16.16
CA LEU A 29 -28.58 -33.84 -17.47
C LEU A 29 -27.88 -35.20 -17.41
N ASN A 30 -26.71 -35.26 -16.76
CA ASN A 30 -25.97 -36.51 -16.60
C ASN A 30 -26.76 -37.54 -15.78
N VAL A 31 -27.37 -37.12 -14.67
CA VAL A 31 -28.21 -38.00 -13.84
C VAL A 31 -29.40 -38.55 -14.65
N PHE A 32 -30.09 -37.72 -15.43
CA PHE A 32 -31.19 -38.17 -16.28
C PHE A 32 -30.74 -39.18 -17.35
N MET A 33 -29.57 -38.95 -17.96
CA MET A 33 -28.99 -39.84 -18.96
C MET A 33 -28.52 -41.18 -18.36
N LEU A 34 -27.93 -41.15 -17.16
CA LEU A 34 -27.34 -42.32 -16.50
C LEU A 34 -28.34 -43.11 -15.66
N ALA A 35 -29.48 -42.53 -15.28
CA ALA A 35 -30.54 -43.20 -14.50
C ALA A 35 -31.01 -44.53 -15.13
N ASN A 36 -30.88 -44.68 -16.45
CA ASN A 36 -31.22 -45.91 -17.18
C ASN A 36 -30.19 -47.07 -17.02
N LYS A 37 -29.02 -46.86 -16.39
CA LYS A 37 -27.94 -47.87 -16.29
C LYS A 37 -27.48 -48.21 -14.86
N GLY A 38 -28.20 -47.75 -13.84
CA GLY A 38 -27.83 -47.90 -12.42
C GLY A 38 -27.03 -46.72 -11.88
N PHE A 39 -27.00 -46.56 -10.55
CA PHE A 39 -26.34 -45.43 -9.89
C PHE A 39 -24.81 -45.58 -9.90
N ASP A 40 -24.13 -44.67 -10.60
CA ASP A 40 -22.65 -44.52 -10.76
C ASP A 40 -21.82 -45.81 -10.94
N PRO A 41 -22.07 -46.62 -11.98
CA PRO A 41 -21.21 -47.75 -12.32
C PRO A 41 -19.79 -47.29 -12.69
N TYR A 42 -18.82 -48.18 -12.48
CA TYR A 42 -17.42 -47.96 -12.88
C TYR A 42 -17.35 -47.46 -14.35
N PRO A 43 -16.67 -46.34 -14.65
CA PRO A 43 -15.57 -45.69 -13.91
C PRO A 43 -15.95 -44.44 -13.07
N PHE A 44 -17.14 -44.38 -12.45
CA PHE A 44 -17.55 -43.31 -11.52
C PHE A 44 -17.56 -41.90 -12.12
N ILE A 45 -18.44 -41.68 -13.10
CA ILE A 45 -18.52 -40.39 -13.81
C ILE A 45 -19.00 -39.26 -12.90
N LEU A 46 -19.90 -39.55 -11.96
CA LEU A 46 -20.45 -38.53 -11.06
C LEU A 46 -19.40 -38.07 -10.04
N LEU A 47 -18.62 -39.01 -9.49
CA LEU A 47 -17.53 -38.68 -8.59
C LEU A 47 -16.46 -37.82 -9.27
N ASN A 48 -16.03 -38.19 -10.48
CA ASN A 48 -15.06 -37.41 -11.25
C ASN A 48 -15.57 -36.01 -11.60
N LEU A 49 -16.87 -35.88 -11.87
CA LEU A 49 -17.50 -34.60 -12.10
C LEU A 49 -17.41 -33.71 -10.85
N ILE A 50 -17.81 -34.21 -9.69
CA ILE A 50 -17.74 -33.46 -8.42
C ILE A 50 -16.31 -33.01 -8.12
N LEU A 51 -15.33 -33.90 -8.23
CA LEU A 51 -13.92 -33.58 -7.98
C LEU A 51 -13.42 -32.47 -8.93
N SER A 52 -13.78 -32.54 -10.21
CA SER A 52 -13.43 -31.52 -11.20
C SER A 52 -14.09 -30.17 -10.91
N CYS A 53 -15.33 -30.16 -10.38
CA CYS A 53 -16.03 -28.94 -9.98
C CYS A 53 -15.33 -28.23 -8.82
N ILE A 54 -14.92 -29.01 -7.81
CA ILE A 54 -14.20 -28.48 -6.64
C ILE A 54 -12.90 -27.82 -7.10
N ALA A 55 -12.14 -28.48 -7.99
CA ALA A 55 -10.92 -27.92 -8.55
C ALA A 55 -11.19 -26.64 -9.37
N ALA A 56 -12.23 -26.63 -10.20
CA ALA A 56 -12.57 -25.47 -11.01
C ALA A 56 -12.97 -24.23 -10.19
N LEU A 57 -13.63 -24.42 -9.03
CA LEU A 57 -14.00 -23.32 -8.12
C LEU A 57 -12.81 -22.70 -7.39
N GLN A 58 -11.66 -23.38 -7.31
CA GLN A 58 -10.50 -22.86 -6.59
C GLN A 58 -9.94 -21.59 -7.24
N ALA A 59 -9.80 -21.56 -8.58
CA ALA A 59 -9.20 -20.43 -9.27
C ALA A 59 -9.96 -19.09 -9.06
N PRO A 60 -11.31 -19.04 -9.20
CA PRO A 60 -12.10 -17.85 -8.87
C PRO A 60 -11.99 -17.42 -7.41
N VAL A 61 -11.99 -18.37 -6.47
CA VAL A 61 -11.88 -18.07 -5.03
C VAL A 61 -10.51 -17.48 -4.70
N ILE A 62 -9.44 -18.05 -5.25
CA ILE A 62 -8.09 -17.52 -5.13
C ILE A 62 -8.04 -16.10 -5.71
N MET A 63 -8.59 -15.90 -6.91
CA MET A 63 -8.61 -14.60 -7.58
C MET A 63 -9.39 -13.54 -6.79
N MET A 64 -10.53 -13.89 -6.19
CA MET A 64 -11.26 -12.99 -5.28
C MET A 64 -10.44 -12.59 -4.06
N SER A 65 -9.74 -13.56 -3.47
CA SER A 65 -8.88 -13.30 -2.31
C SER A 65 -7.71 -12.37 -2.68
N GLN A 66 -7.16 -12.54 -3.89
CA GLN A 66 -6.09 -11.72 -4.45
C GLN A 66 -6.59 -10.30 -4.74
N ASN A 67 -7.71 -10.12 -5.46
CA ASN A 67 -8.28 -8.80 -5.74
C ASN A 67 -8.53 -7.99 -4.45
N ARG A 68 -9.06 -8.64 -3.41
CA ARG A 68 -9.27 -7.99 -2.10
C ARG A 68 -7.95 -7.62 -1.41
N GLN A 69 -6.91 -8.44 -1.57
CA GLN A 69 -5.60 -8.16 -0.99
C GLN A 69 -4.92 -7.00 -1.73
N GLU A 70 -4.98 -6.98 -3.06
CA GLU A 70 -4.45 -5.90 -3.90
C GLU A 70 -5.09 -4.55 -3.59
N GLU A 71 -6.41 -4.51 -3.34
CA GLU A 71 -7.10 -3.30 -2.92
C GLU A 71 -6.56 -2.76 -1.60
N LYS A 72 -6.40 -3.63 -0.60
CA LYS A 72 -5.80 -3.27 0.70
C LYS A 72 -4.35 -2.82 0.57
N ASP A 73 -3.56 -3.50 -0.26
CA ASP A 73 -2.16 -3.16 -0.49
C ASP A 73 -2.03 -1.81 -1.21
N ARG A 74 -2.97 -1.48 -2.11
CA ARG A 74 -3.07 -0.18 -2.75
C ARG A 74 -3.43 0.92 -1.74
N GLU A 75 -4.37 0.68 -0.83
CA GLU A 75 -4.68 1.65 0.24
C GLU A 75 -3.50 1.86 1.18
N ARG A 76 -2.85 0.78 1.61
CA ARG A 76 -1.64 0.84 2.43
C ARG A 76 -0.55 1.67 1.74
N SER A 77 -0.30 1.39 0.46
CA SER A 77 0.70 2.11 -0.33
C SER A 77 0.41 3.62 -0.43
N LYS A 78 -0.87 4.01 -0.57
CA LYS A 78 -1.27 5.43 -0.55
C LYS A 78 -1.03 6.07 0.82
N ASN A 79 -1.35 5.36 1.90
CA ASN A 79 -1.14 5.85 3.26
C ASN A 79 0.36 6.01 3.56
N ASP A 80 1.18 5.03 3.18
CA ASP A 80 2.64 5.08 3.36
C ASP A 80 3.25 6.26 2.60
N TYR A 81 2.77 6.53 1.37
CA TYR A 81 3.16 7.71 0.60
C TYR A 81 2.80 9.03 1.32
N MET A 82 1.59 9.13 1.88
CA MET A 82 1.17 10.31 2.64
C MET A 82 1.97 10.52 3.93
N ILE A 83 2.29 9.45 4.64
CA ILE A 83 3.17 9.50 5.81
C ILE A 83 4.56 10.00 5.40
N ASN A 84 5.12 9.46 4.32
CA ASN A 84 6.44 9.86 3.83
C ASN A 84 6.48 11.35 3.45
N LEU A 85 5.48 11.83 2.72
CA LEU A 85 5.34 13.24 2.37
C LEU A 85 5.23 14.13 3.61
N LYS A 86 4.45 13.71 4.61
CA LYS A 86 4.34 14.43 5.88
C LYS A 86 5.68 14.48 6.62
N SER A 87 6.41 13.37 6.67
CA SER A 87 7.75 13.32 7.27
C SER A 87 8.74 14.21 6.52
N GLU A 88 8.69 14.28 5.19
CA GLU A 88 9.52 15.19 4.41
C GLU A 88 9.25 16.66 4.77
N LEU A 89 7.97 17.04 4.88
CA LEU A 89 7.57 18.39 5.29
C LEU A 89 8.01 18.72 6.72
N GLU A 90 7.86 17.78 7.65
CA GLU A 90 8.33 17.94 9.03
C GLU A 90 9.84 18.14 9.10
N ILE A 91 10.62 17.38 8.33
CA ILE A 91 12.08 17.55 8.24
C ILE A 91 12.43 18.93 7.66
N ARG A 92 11.73 19.38 6.62
CA ARG A 92 11.95 20.71 6.03
C ARG A 92 11.65 21.83 7.02
N MET A 93 10.56 21.73 7.76
CA MET A 93 10.23 22.71 8.82
C MET A 93 11.27 22.71 9.95
N LEU A 94 11.81 21.55 10.32
CA LEU A 94 12.90 21.48 11.28
C LEU A 94 14.17 22.14 10.74
N HIS A 95 14.48 21.94 9.46
CA HIS A 95 15.61 22.58 8.79
C HIS A 95 15.48 24.11 8.81
N GLU A 96 14.32 24.65 8.45
CA GLU A 96 14.05 26.10 8.51
C GLU A 96 14.21 26.67 9.93
N LYS A 97 13.75 25.94 10.96
CA LYS A 97 13.94 26.36 12.36
C LYS A 97 15.41 26.33 12.77
N ILE A 98 16.18 25.33 12.33
CA ILE A 98 17.62 25.26 12.58
C ILE A 98 18.32 26.43 11.91
N ASP A 99 18.03 26.72 10.65
CA ASP A 99 18.60 27.86 9.92
C ASP A 99 18.30 29.18 10.64
N HIS A 100 17.05 29.36 11.10
CA HIS A 100 16.68 30.54 11.88
C HIS A 100 17.48 30.66 13.19
N LEU A 101 17.69 29.56 13.92
CA LEU A 101 18.49 29.55 15.15
C LEU A 101 19.97 29.85 14.87
N ILE A 102 20.52 29.32 13.79
CA ILE A 102 21.91 29.58 13.36
C ILE A 102 22.09 31.06 13.05
N LEU A 103 21.18 31.66 12.26
CA LEU A 103 21.22 33.09 11.93
C LEU A 103 21.16 33.97 13.19
N HIS A 104 20.29 33.63 14.14
CA HIS A 104 20.21 34.35 15.42
C HIS A 104 21.51 34.22 16.23
N GLN A 105 22.12 33.03 16.25
CA GLN A 105 23.38 32.79 16.94
C GLN A 105 24.54 33.56 16.31
N GLU A 106 24.61 33.63 14.98
CA GLU A 106 25.60 34.45 14.28
C GLU A 106 25.48 35.94 14.62
N GLN A 107 24.25 36.48 14.64
CA GLN A 107 24.00 37.86 15.03
C GLN A 107 24.47 38.15 16.47
N SER A 108 24.15 37.27 17.41
CA SER A 108 24.59 37.39 18.81
C SER A 108 26.13 37.37 18.93
N MET A 109 26.80 36.51 18.16
CA MET A 109 28.26 36.44 18.12
C MET A 109 28.91 37.71 17.55
N LEU A 110 28.30 38.30 16.52
CA LEU A 110 28.77 39.58 15.95
C LEU A 110 28.59 40.73 16.94
N GLU A 111 27.48 40.76 17.68
CA GLU A 111 27.23 41.76 18.72
C GLU A 111 28.27 41.67 19.84
N ILE A 112 28.55 40.46 20.35
CA ILE A 112 29.60 40.24 21.36
C ILE A 112 30.97 40.69 20.85
N GLN A 113 31.32 40.35 19.60
CA GLN A 113 32.59 40.79 19.00
C GLN A 113 32.68 42.31 18.90
N LYS A 114 31.61 43.00 18.51
CA LYS A 114 31.56 44.45 18.44
C LYS A 114 31.77 45.09 19.81
N ILE A 115 31.09 44.57 20.84
CA ILE A 115 31.28 45.01 22.23
C ILE A 115 32.73 44.82 22.67
N GLN A 116 33.38 43.71 22.32
CA GLN A 116 34.79 43.48 22.65
C GLN A 116 35.73 44.48 21.96
N ILE A 117 35.49 44.79 20.68
CA ILE A 117 36.29 45.78 19.92
C ILE A 117 36.14 47.17 20.54
N ASP A 118 34.92 47.59 20.86
CA ASP A 118 34.65 48.89 21.48
C ASP A 118 35.35 49.00 22.85
N MET A 119 35.29 47.93 23.65
CA MET A 119 35.98 47.87 24.95
C MET A 119 37.51 47.91 24.81
N MET A 120 38.08 47.25 23.79
CA MET A 120 39.50 47.36 23.47
C MET A 120 39.90 48.78 23.09
N ASN A 121 39.10 49.46 22.26
CA ASN A 121 39.36 50.85 21.86
C ASN A 121 39.32 51.79 23.06
N ASP A 122 38.36 51.63 23.97
CA ASP A 122 38.28 52.40 25.21
C ASP A 122 39.51 52.19 26.12
N ILE A 123 40.00 50.95 26.21
CA ILE A 123 41.21 50.63 26.97
C ILE A 123 42.43 51.29 26.34
N ILE A 124 42.60 51.21 25.02
CA ILE A 124 43.70 51.86 24.28
C ILE A 124 43.66 53.37 24.52
N HIS A 125 42.50 54.01 24.36
CA HIS A 125 42.34 55.45 24.56
C HIS A 125 42.68 55.86 26.01
N LYS A 126 42.29 55.05 27.00
CA LYS A 126 42.65 55.30 28.42
C LYS A 126 44.15 55.13 28.68
N MET A 127 44.83 54.20 27.98
CA MET A 127 46.29 54.03 28.09
C MET A 127 47.05 55.19 27.45
N GLU A 128 46.59 55.71 26.31
CA GLU A 128 47.19 56.87 25.64
C GLU A 128 47.07 58.15 26.48
N ASN A 129 45.89 58.41 27.07
CA ASN A 129 45.68 59.58 27.94
C ASN A 129 46.45 59.54 29.27
N LYS A 130 47.03 58.39 29.64
CA LYS A 130 47.76 58.20 30.90
C LYS A 130 49.29 58.33 30.73
N LYS A 131 49.77 58.44 29.49
CA LYS A 131 51.16 58.76 29.13
C LYS A 131 51.33 60.26 28.94
#